data_AF-A0A117M1Q5-F1
#
_entry.id   AF-A0A117M1Q5-F1
#
_cell.length_a   1.000
_cell.length_b   1.000
_cell.length_c   1.000
_cell.angle_alpha   90.00
_cell.angle_beta   90.00
_cell.angle_gamma   90.00
#
_symmetry.space_group_name_H-M   'P 1'
#
loop_
_entity.id
_entity.type
_entity.pdbx_description
1 polymer ?
#
loop_
_entity_poly.entity_id
_entity_poly.type
_entity_poly.pdbx_seq_one_letter_code
_entity_poly.pdbx_strand_id
1 'polypeptide(L)'
;MNAIDYALKLEKDGKAYYAKQAECAKDEQLKKLFEMLAEDEQRHYEIIRGFEDRNYRYKGTYTFKTTRNMFSEMLKDEKCFEIDATNLDAYEHAVEMEKESIKLYLDQARLTL
;
A
#
# COMPACT_ATOMS: atom_id res chain seq x y z
N MET A 1 20.19 -5.74 11.87
CA MET A 1 19.07 -5.59 10.92
C MET A 1 19.61 -4.75 9.78
N ASN A 2 19.67 -5.31 8.58
CA ASN A 2 20.10 -4.58 7.39
C ASN A 2 18.91 -3.79 6.79
N ALA A 3 19.15 -2.98 5.76
CA ALA A 3 18.10 -2.17 5.13
C ALA A 3 16.95 -3.02 4.51
N ILE A 4 17.28 -4.21 4.00
CA ILE A 4 16.30 -5.14 3.43
C ILE A 4 15.42 -5.76 4.54
N ASP A 5 16.02 -6.21 5.64
CA ASP A 5 15.29 -6.74 6.80
C ASP A 5 14.28 -5.71 7.36
N TYR A 6 14.70 -4.44 7.42
CA TYR A 6 13.86 -3.34 7.87
C TYR A 6 12.71 -3.10 6.90
N ALA A 7 12.98 -3.02 5.61
CA ALA A 7 11.98 -2.82 4.58
C ALA A 7 10.96 -3.97 4.53
N LEU A 8 11.41 -5.23 4.62
CA LEU A 8 10.54 -6.40 4.73
C LEU A 8 9.63 -6.34 5.96
N LYS A 9 10.15 -5.85 7.09
CA LYS A 9 9.33 -5.68 8.28
C LYS A 9 8.30 -4.56 8.10
N LEU A 10 8.70 -3.44 7.50
CA LEU A 10 7.82 -2.31 7.23
C LEU A 10 6.61 -2.74 6.40
N GLU A 11 6.82 -3.42 5.27
CA GLU A 11 5.72 -3.90 4.41
C GLU A 11 4.81 -4.91 5.13
N LYS A 12 5.38 -5.75 6.00
CA LYS A 12 4.60 -6.72 6.77
C LYS A 12 3.70 -6.01 7.81
N ASP A 13 4.24 -5.00 8.46
CA ASP A 13 3.51 -4.20 9.45
C ASP A 13 2.44 -3.33 8.76
N GLY A 14 2.75 -2.74 7.58
CA GLY A 14 1.81 -2.00 6.73
C GLY A 14 0.64 -2.86 6.25
N LYS A 15 0.91 -4.07 5.75
CA LYS A 15 -0.14 -5.05 5.41
C LYS A 15 -1.07 -5.33 6.59
N ALA A 16 -0.51 -5.61 7.76
CA ALA A 16 -1.30 -5.92 8.95
C ALA A 16 -2.14 -4.72 9.40
N TYR A 17 -1.59 -3.52 9.28
CA TYR A 17 -2.31 -2.28 9.55
C TYR A 17 -3.53 -2.13 8.63
N TYR A 18 -3.35 -2.19 7.31
CA TYR A 18 -4.46 -2.03 6.37
C TYR A 18 -5.49 -3.16 6.48
N ALA A 19 -5.07 -4.40 6.70
CA ALA A 19 -6.01 -5.50 6.96
C ALA A 19 -6.91 -5.21 8.18
N LYS A 20 -6.33 -4.67 9.25
CA LYS A 20 -7.10 -4.26 10.44
C LYS A 20 -8.04 -3.08 10.14
N GLN A 21 -7.61 -2.11 9.34
CA GLN A 21 -8.48 -0.99 8.93
C GLN A 21 -9.66 -1.48 8.08
N ALA A 22 -9.44 -2.47 7.20
CA ALA A 22 -10.51 -3.11 6.44
C ALA A 22 -11.54 -3.80 7.35
N GLU A 23 -11.09 -4.49 8.40
CA GLU A 23 -11.98 -5.12 9.39
C GLU A 23 -12.80 -4.10 10.19
N CYS A 24 -12.24 -2.91 10.45
CA CYS A 24 -12.91 -1.84 11.20
C CYS A 24 -13.81 -0.95 10.33
N ALA A 25 -13.64 -0.97 9.00
CA ALA A 25 -14.39 -0.14 8.08
C ALA A 25 -15.86 -0.57 8.02
N LYS A 26 -16.76 0.38 8.27
CA LYS A 26 -18.22 0.19 8.13
C LYS A 26 -18.71 0.42 6.70
N ASP A 27 -17.96 1.22 5.94
CA ASP A 27 -18.24 1.49 4.54
C ASP A 27 -17.56 0.42 3.67
N GLU A 28 -18.35 -0.23 2.82
CA GLU A 28 -17.88 -1.32 1.94
C GLU A 28 -16.82 -0.85 0.93
N GLN A 29 -16.84 0.42 0.52
CA GLN A 29 -15.86 0.96 -0.41
C GLN A 29 -14.51 1.22 0.30
N LEU A 30 -14.54 1.74 1.53
CA LEU A 30 -13.35 1.87 2.37
C LEU A 30 -12.73 0.53 2.73
N LYS A 31 -13.57 -0.45 3.07
CA LYS A 31 -13.10 -1.82 3.30
C LYS A 31 -12.36 -2.35 2.08
N LYS A 32 -12.95 -2.23 0.89
CA LYS A 32 -12.34 -2.67 -0.37
C LYS A 32 -11.03 -1.93 -0.69
N LEU A 33 -10.95 -0.65 -0.35
CA LEU A 33 -9.72 0.13 -0.49
C LEU A 33 -8.62 -0.39 0.44
N PHE A 34 -8.90 -0.59 1.71
CA PHE A 34 -7.89 -1.09 2.67
C PHE A 34 -7.47 -2.53 2.35
N GLU A 35 -8.38 -3.38 1.88
CA GLU A 35 -8.04 -4.70 1.36
C GLU A 35 -7.05 -4.61 0.19
N MET A 36 -7.29 -3.69 -0.75
CA MET A 36 -6.35 -3.43 -1.85
C MET A 36 -4.99 -2.95 -1.34
N LEU A 37 -4.95 -1.98 -0.42
CA LEU A 37 -3.68 -1.49 0.14
C LEU A 37 -2.91 -2.60 0.87
N ALA A 38 -3.59 -3.49 1.60
CA ALA A 38 -2.95 -4.65 2.23
C ALA A 38 -2.37 -5.65 1.19
N GLU A 39 -3.04 -5.82 0.05
CA GLU A 39 -2.51 -6.62 -1.07
C GLU A 39 -1.31 -5.95 -1.75
N ASP A 40 -1.26 -4.62 -1.82
CA ASP A 40 -0.14 -3.85 -2.35
C ASP A 40 1.13 -4.04 -1.51
N GLU A 41 1.02 -3.89 -0.19
CA GLU A 41 2.10 -4.13 0.78
C GLU A 41 2.64 -5.57 0.68
N GLN A 42 1.77 -6.56 0.50
CA GLN A 42 2.21 -7.94 0.26
C GLN A 42 3.08 -8.06 -1.01
N ARG A 43 2.73 -7.34 -2.08
CA ARG A 43 3.50 -7.36 -3.32
C ARG A 43 4.82 -6.63 -3.19
N HIS A 44 4.85 -5.50 -2.49
CA HIS A 44 6.11 -4.81 -2.16
C HIS A 44 7.04 -5.72 -1.36
N TYR A 45 6.53 -6.41 -0.34
CA TYR A 45 7.28 -7.40 0.43
C TYR A 45 7.92 -8.47 -0.48
N GLU A 46 7.16 -9.02 -1.43
CA GLU A 46 7.67 -10.03 -2.38
C GLU A 46 8.76 -9.47 -3.30
N ILE A 47 8.61 -8.23 -3.77
CA ILE A 47 9.64 -7.55 -4.57
C ILE A 47 10.93 -7.36 -3.76
N ILE A 48 10.81 -6.84 -2.53
CA ILE A 48 11.96 -6.57 -1.66
C ILE A 48 12.67 -7.86 -1.28
N ARG A 49 11.91 -8.92 -0.97
CA ARG A 49 12.46 -10.25 -0.70
C ARG A 49 13.19 -10.81 -1.92
N GLY A 50 12.67 -10.52 -3.11
CA GLY A 50 13.30 -10.84 -4.37
C GLY A 50 14.71 -10.26 -4.52
N PHE A 51 15.02 -9.12 -3.89
CA PHE A 51 16.38 -8.54 -3.97
C PHE A 51 17.44 -9.37 -3.24
N GLU A 52 17.07 -10.30 -2.36
CA GLU A 52 18.00 -11.28 -1.77
C GLU A 52 18.40 -12.38 -2.78
N ASP A 53 17.59 -12.59 -3.83
CA ASP A 53 17.82 -13.56 -4.89
C ASP A 53 18.35 -12.85 -6.15
N ARG A 54 19.60 -13.13 -6.52
CA ARG A 54 20.26 -12.49 -7.68
C ARG A 54 19.57 -12.76 -9.02
N ASN A 55 18.62 -13.71 -9.07
CA ASN A 55 17.85 -14.08 -10.27
C ASN A 55 16.39 -13.62 -10.23
N TYR A 56 16.00 -12.72 -9.32
CA TYR A 56 14.62 -12.25 -9.23
C TYR A 56 14.17 -11.51 -10.49
N ARG A 57 13.17 -12.07 -11.18
CA ARG A 57 12.50 -11.44 -12.32
C ARG A 57 11.35 -10.60 -11.79
N TYR A 58 11.47 -9.28 -11.90
CA TYR A 58 10.38 -8.35 -11.60
C TYR A 58 9.11 -8.77 -12.34
N LYS A 59 8.10 -9.21 -11.58
CA LYS A 59 6.76 -9.43 -12.09
C LYS A 59 6.06 -8.08 -12.07
N GLY A 60 5.89 -7.47 -13.24
CA GLY A 60 5.16 -6.22 -13.39
C GLY A 60 3.79 -6.28 -12.72
N THR A 61 3.32 -5.14 -12.23
CA THR A 61 2.08 -5.06 -11.46
C THR A 61 0.87 -4.92 -12.40
N TYR A 62 -0.23 -5.59 -12.07
CA TYR A 62 -1.54 -5.31 -12.67
C TYR A 62 -2.30 -4.19 -11.93
N THR A 63 -1.77 -3.74 -10.79
CA THR A 63 -2.30 -2.70 -9.92
C THR A 63 -2.74 -1.48 -10.71
N PHE A 64 -1.88 -0.97 -11.60
CA PHE A 64 -2.23 0.24 -12.35
C PHE A 64 -3.45 0.08 -13.27
N LYS A 65 -3.79 -1.15 -13.70
CA LYS A 65 -5.04 -1.45 -14.41
C LYS A 65 -6.20 -1.65 -13.43
N THR A 66 -6.00 -2.41 -12.35
CA THR A 66 -7.03 -2.72 -11.36
C THR A 66 -7.46 -1.48 -10.56
N THR A 67 -6.52 -0.68 -10.05
CA THR A 67 -6.78 0.56 -9.31
C THR A 67 -7.45 1.60 -10.21
N ARG A 68 -7.01 1.73 -11.48
CA ARG A 68 -7.66 2.63 -12.45
C ARG A 68 -9.09 2.20 -12.76
N ASN A 69 -9.35 0.90 -12.89
CA ASN A 69 -10.71 0.38 -13.07
C ASN A 69 -11.56 0.62 -11.81
N MET A 70 -11.02 0.40 -10.61
CA MET A 70 -11.76 0.63 -9.37
C MET A 70 -12.09 2.11 -9.17
N PHE A 71 -11.16 3.04 -9.40
CA PHE A 71 -11.47 4.47 -9.39
C PHE A 71 -12.48 4.85 -10.47
N SER A 72 -12.40 4.25 -11.66
CA SER A 72 -13.38 4.49 -12.74
C SER A 72 -14.77 3.93 -12.42
N GLU A 73 -14.86 2.83 -11.67
CA GLU A 73 -16.12 2.28 -11.15
C GLU A 73 -16.66 3.13 -10.01
N MET A 74 -15.80 3.58 -9.10
CA MET A 74 -16.16 4.50 -8.00
C MET A 74 -16.61 5.87 -8.52
N LEU A 75 -16.06 6.35 -9.63
CA LEU A 75 -16.48 7.59 -10.30
C LEU A 75 -17.80 7.44 -11.08
N LYS A 76 -18.24 6.21 -11.39
CA LYS A 76 -19.52 5.93 -12.04
C LYS A 76 -20.67 5.77 -11.05
N ASP A 77 -20.34 5.53 -9.77
CA ASP A 77 -21.32 5.53 -8.70
C ASP A 77 -21.63 7.00 -8.35
N GLU A 78 -22.89 7.43 -8.48
CA GLU A 78 -23.30 8.81 -8.12
C GLU A 78 -23.26 9.06 -6.61
N LYS A 79 -22.96 8.02 -5.83
CA LYS A 79 -22.68 8.13 -4.40
C LYS A 79 -21.31 8.78 -4.19
N CYS A 80 -21.34 10.07 -3.89
CA CYS A 80 -20.23 10.69 -3.18
C CYS A 80 -19.97 9.92 -1.89
N PHE A 81 -18.70 9.65 -1.59
CA PHE A 81 -18.31 9.29 -0.24
C PHE A 81 -18.89 10.34 0.71
N GLU A 82 -19.63 9.89 1.72
CA GLU A 82 -19.81 10.71 2.90
C GLU A 82 -18.44 10.77 3.59
N ILE A 83 -17.70 11.83 3.27
CA ILE A 83 -16.45 12.16 3.94
C ILE A 83 -16.85 12.64 5.34
N ASP A 84 -16.84 11.75 6.30
CA ASP A 84 -16.76 12.12 7.70
C ASP A 84 -15.29 12.32 8.10
N ALA A 85 -15.06 12.93 9.27
CA ALA A 85 -13.71 13.23 9.74
C ALA A 85 -12.83 11.96 9.83
N THR A 86 -13.42 10.83 10.25
CA THR A 86 -12.71 9.55 10.37
C THR A 86 -12.26 8.99 9.03
N ASN A 87 -13.05 9.15 7.97
CA ASN A 87 -12.69 8.69 6.63
C ASN A 87 -11.55 9.53 6.06
N LEU A 88 -11.61 10.86 6.17
CA LEU A 88 -10.56 11.76 5.68
C LEU A 88 -9.21 11.50 6.37
N ASP A 89 -9.24 11.37 7.70
CA ASP A 89 -8.04 11.08 8.49
C ASP A 89 -7.37 9.78 8.04
N ALA A 90 -8.15 8.76 7.69
CA ALA A 90 -7.61 7.48 7.24
C ALA A 90 -6.95 7.57 5.86
N TYR A 91 -7.48 8.38 4.94
CA TYR A 91 -6.86 8.65 3.64
C TYR A 91 -5.58 9.48 3.78
N GLU A 92 -5.61 10.55 4.56
CA GLU A 92 -4.43 11.37 4.82
C GLU A 92 -3.32 10.54 5.45
N HIS A 93 -3.67 9.66 6.39
CA HIS A 93 -2.73 8.75 7.01
C HIS A 93 -2.12 7.76 6.01
N ALA A 94 -2.93 7.13 5.15
CA ALA A 94 -2.43 6.23 4.12
C ALA A 94 -1.43 6.95 3.17
N VAL A 95 -1.77 8.17 2.73
CA VAL A 95 -0.88 8.98 1.89
C VAL A 95 0.43 9.33 2.60
N GLU A 96 0.39 9.64 3.90
CA GLU A 96 1.58 9.96 4.65
C GLU A 96 2.49 8.74 4.82
N MET A 97 1.93 7.57 5.15
CA MET A 97 2.71 6.33 5.26
C MET A 97 3.42 5.97 3.95
N GLU A 98 2.76 6.14 2.81
CA GLU A 98 3.36 5.90 1.49
C GLU A 98 4.52 6.87 1.21
N LYS A 99 4.36 8.15 1.55
CA LYS A 99 5.43 9.16 1.41
C LYS A 99 6.63 8.84 2.30
N GLU A 100 6.38 8.45 3.55
CA GLU A 100 7.45 8.06 4.48
C GLU A 100 8.22 6.84 3.96
N SER A 101 7.51 5.85 3.42
CA SER A 101 8.11 4.66 2.81
C SER A 101 8.97 5.02 1.59
N ILE A 102 8.47 5.86 0.68
CA ILE A 102 9.23 6.36 -0.48
C ILE A 102 10.50 7.08 -0.03
N LYS A 103 10.39 7.99 0.95
CA LYS A 103 11.53 8.75 1.47
C LYS A 103 12.59 7.82 2.04
N LEU A 104 12.18 6.85 2.86
CA LEU A 104 13.07 5.86 3.44
C LEU A 104 13.84 5.08 2.36
N TYR A 105 13.14 4.59 1.33
CA TYR A 105 13.78 3.83 0.25
C TYR A 105 14.78 4.67 -0.56
N LEU A 106 14.44 5.93 -0.83
CA LEU A 106 15.35 6.84 -1.51
C LEU A 106 16.60 7.16 -0.68
N ASP A 107 16.43 7.36 0.63
CA ASP A 107 17.54 7.65 1.54
C ASP A 107 18.47 6.43 1.65
N GLN A 108 17.93 5.21 1.76
CA GLN A 108 18.75 4.00 1.80
C GLN A 108 19.48 3.74 0.48
N ALA A 109 18.81 3.93 -0.66
CA ALA A 109 19.46 3.78 -1.97
C ALA A 109 20.70 4.68 -2.10
N ARG A 110 20.64 5.92 -1.59
CA ARG A 110 21.77 6.87 -1.59
C ARG A 110 22.93 6.45 -0.69
N LEU A 111 22.67 5.71 0.38
CA LEU A 111 23.72 5.23 1.32
C LEU A 111 24.47 4.00 0.79
N THR A 112 23.92 3.32 -0.20
CA THR A 112 24.52 2.15 -0.88
C THR A 112 25.31 2.48 -2.15
N LEU A 113 25.37 3.76 -2.57
CA LEU A 113 26.16 4.28 -3.70
C LEU A 113 27.48 4.91 -3.20
#